data_AF-R6SKK4-F1
#
_entry.id   AF-R6SKK4-F1
#
_cell.length_a   1.000
_cell.length_b   1.000
_cell.length_c   1.000
_cell.angle_alpha   90.00
_cell.angle_beta   90.00
_cell.angle_gamma   90.00
#
_symmetry.space_group_name_H-M   'P 1'
#
loop_
_entity.id
_entity.type
_entity.pdbx_description
1 polymer ?
#
loop_
_entity_poly.entity_id
_entity_poly.type
_entity_poly.pdbx_seq_one_letter_code
_entity_poly.pdbx_strand_id
1 'polypeptide(L)'
;MGLFKKLFQSKNPNSKRYRRDMAERICGHRIRYVTEKIDGLETVIGKEGSLCIKDDDLLVYASADVLFRCPIDQLSAWELLSKDGVVLTGPDKEHGGTERTVMVFYVYYR
;
A
#
# COMPACT_ATOMS: atom_id res chain seq x y z
N MET A 1 20.35 14.17 0.42
CA MET A 1 20.02 13.84 -0.99
C MET A 1 18.57 14.26 -1.34
N GLY A 2 18.19 15.54 -1.15
CA GLY A 2 16.76 15.89 -0.97
C GLY A 2 16.07 16.72 -2.08
N LEU A 3 16.76 17.63 -2.77
CA LEU A 3 16.06 18.61 -3.62
C LEU A 3 15.84 18.16 -5.07
N PHE A 4 16.76 17.38 -5.66
CA PHE A 4 16.65 17.01 -7.09
C PHE A 4 15.68 15.85 -7.37
N LYS A 5 15.38 14.98 -6.39
CA LYS A 5 14.49 13.82 -6.61
C LYS A 5 13.04 14.25 -6.93
N LYS A 6 12.57 15.37 -6.36
CA LYS A 6 11.22 15.93 -6.63
C LYS A 6 11.01 16.42 -8.06
N LEU A 7 12.07 16.91 -8.72
CA LEU A 7 11.99 17.43 -10.09
C LEU A 7 11.79 16.32 -11.15
N PHE A 8 12.18 15.09 -10.83
CA PHE A 8 12.07 13.93 -11.73
C PHE A 8 10.99 12.92 -11.31
N GLN A 9 10.10 13.27 -10.37
CA GLN A 9 8.96 12.41 -10.04
C GLN A 9 8.01 12.35 -11.23
N SER A 10 7.71 11.14 -11.67
CA SER A 10 6.65 10.94 -12.66
C SER A 10 5.34 11.41 -12.06
N LYS A 11 4.52 12.14 -12.83
CA LYS A 11 3.16 12.51 -12.41
C LYS A 11 2.10 11.51 -12.89
N ASN A 12 2.50 10.52 -13.70
CA ASN A 12 1.59 9.55 -14.28
C ASN A 12 1.44 8.33 -13.35
N PRO A 13 0.24 8.10 -12.74
CA PRO A 13 0.01 7.00 -11.81
C PRO A 13 0.25 5.61 -12.41
N ASN A 14 0.12 5.48 -13.73
CA ASN A 14 0.29 4.22 -14.45
C ASN A 14 1.75 3.93 -14.83
N SER A 15 2.68 4.86 -14.58
CA SER A 15 4.09 4.63 -14.87
C SER A 15 4.76 3.78 -13.80
N LYS A 16 5.62 2.84 -14.20
CA LYS A 16 6.42 2.00 -13.27
C LYS A 16 7.18 2.85 -12.25
N ARG A 17 7.75 3.98 -12.69
CA ARG A 17 8.47 4.91 -11.82
C ARG A 17 7.57 5.50 -10.73
N TYR A 18 6.36 5.95 -11.08
CA TYR A 18 5.43 6.47 -10.07
C TYR A 18 5.06 5.41 -9.05
N ARG A 19 4.72 4.20 -9.51
CA ARG A 19 4.35 3.08 -8.63
C ARG A 19 5.46 2.76 -7.64
N ARG A 20 6.70 2.75 -8.11
CA ARG A 20 7.88 2.53 -7.27
C ARG A 20 8.15 3.68 -6.31
N ASP A 21 8.12 4.93 -6.78
CA ASP A 21 8.26 6.12 -5.93
C ASP A 21 7.17 6.17 -4.85
N MET A 22 5.95 5.72 -5.16
CA MET A 22 4.83 5.63 -4.23
C MET A 22 5.03 4.51 -3.21
N ALA A 23 5.39 3.30 -3.66
CA ALA A 23 5.69 2.17 -2.78
C ALA A 23 6.83 2.51 -1.81
N GLU A 24 7.92 3.12 -2.29
CA GLU A 24 9.04 3.59 -1.46
C GLU A 24 8.59 4.60 -0.39
N ARG A 25 7.65 5.49 -0.73
CA ARG A 25 7.15 6.51 0.21
C ARG A 25 6.35 5.90 1.35
N ILE A 26 5.48 4.94 1.05
CA ILE A 26 4.59 4.32 2.05
C ILE A 26 5.28 3.16 2.79
N CYS A 27 6.37 2.61 2.26
CA CYS A 27 7.16 1.58 2.91
C CYS A 27 7.69 2.08 4.27
N GLY A 28 7.59 1.24 5.30
CA GLY A 28 7.99 1.54 6.66
C GLY A 28 6.91 2.20 7.51
N HIS A 29 5.78 2.60 6.93
CA HIS A 29 4.66 3.10 7.72
C HIS A 29 4.08 2.01 8.64
N ARG A 30 3.87 2.36 9.91
CA ARG A 30 3.18 1.51 10.88
C ARG A 30 1.68 1.54 10.63
N ILE A 31 1.06 0.37 10.66
CA ILE A 31 -0.35 0.17 10.37
C ILE A 31 -1.12 0.06 11.68
N ARG A 32 -2.23 0.79 11.79
CA ARG A 32 -3.22 0.66 12.86
C ARG A 32 -4.19 -0.48 12.54
N TYR A 33 -4.84 -0.42 11.39
CA TYR A 33 -5.70 -1.49 10.87
C TYR A 33 -5.81 -1.44 9.35
N VAL A 34 -6.26 -2.54 8.77
CA VAL A 34 -6.50 -2.72 7.34
C VAL A 34 -7.96 -3.08 7.14
N THR A 35 -8.62 -2.42 6.20
CA THR A 35 -9.97 -2.78 5.78
C THR A 35 -9.99 -3.28 4.35
N GLU A 36 -10.97 -4.10 4.05
CA GLU A 36 -11.32 -4.50 2.69
C GLU A 36 -12.83 -4.39 2.52
N LYS A 37 -13.26 -3.96 1.34
CA LYS A 37 -14.67 -3.88 0.99
C LYS A 37 -15.07 -5.10 0.18
N ILE A 38 -15.88 -5.97 0.78
CA ILE A 38 -16.43 -7.17 0.15
C ILE A 38 -17.95 -7.00 0.12
N ASP A 39 -18.56 -7.10 -1.06
CA ASP A 39 -20.01 -7.02 -1.25
C ASP A 39 -20.69 -5.80 -0.60
N GLY A 40 -20.00 -4.65 -0.60
CA GLY A 40 -20.52 -3.41 -0.02
C GLY A 40 -20.22 -3.24 1.47
N LEU A 41 -19.80 -4.29 2.17
CA LEU A 41 -19.43 -4.25 3.58
C LEU A 41 -17.93 -4.01 3.74
N GLU A 42 -17.58 -2.96 4.49
CA GLU A 42 -16.20 -2.71 4.88
C GLU A 42 -15.86 -3.50 6.14
N THR A 43 -14.89 -4.41 6.02
CA THR A 43 -14.48 -5.32 7.09
C THR A 43 -13.03 -5.07 7.46
N VAL A 44 -12.74 -5.04 8.76
CA VAL A 44 -11.35 -5.00 9.25
C VAL A 44 -10.74 -6.40 9.11
N ILE A 45 -9.74 -6.55 8.25
CA ILE A 45 -9.07 -7.82 7.97
C ILE A 45 -7.77 -8.01 8.76
N GLY A 46 -7.28 -6.94 9.40
CA GLY A 46 -6.16 -7.05 10.32
C GLY A 46 -5.82 -5.75 11.02
N LYS A 47 -5.03 -5.88 12.08
CA LYS A 47 -4.58 -4.82 12.98
C LYS A 47 -3.09 -4.94 13.26
N GLU A 48 -2.48 -3.82 13.61
CA GLU A 48 -1.08 -3.71 14.07
C GLU A 48 -0.06 -4.35 13.12
N GLY A 49 0.62 -3.51 12.35
CA GLY A 49 1.47 -4.00 11.29
C GLY A 49 2.40 -2.96 10.69
N SER A 50 2.86 -3.26 9.49
CA SER A 50 3.70 -2.36 8.70
C SER A 50 3.56 -2.63 7.21
N LEU A 51 3.74 -1.58 6.41
CA LEU A 51 4.00 -1.71 4.99
C LEU A 51 5.49 -2.00 4.78
N CYS A 52 5.82 -3.01 3.98
CA CYS A 52 7.20 -3.31 3.62
C CYS A 52 7.35 -3.69 2.14
N ILE A 53 8.54 -3.44 1.59
CA ILE A 53 8.91 -3.90 0.25
C ILE A 53 9.84 -5.09 0.40
N LYS A 54 9.56 -6.17 -0.35
CA LYS A 54 10.41 -7.36 -0.43
C LYS A 54 10.33 -7.94 -1.83
N ASP A 55 11.48 -8.23 -2.45
CA ASP A 55 11.56 -8.87 -3.78
C ASP A 55 10.69 -8.18 -4.86
N ASP A 56 10.71 -6.84 -4.91
CA ASP A 56 9.89 -6.00 -5.79
C ASP A 56 8.36 -6.08 -5.59
N ASP A 57 7.92 -6.71 -4.51
CA ASP A 57 6.54 -6.71 -4.05
C ASP A 57 6.36 -5.71 -2.90
N LEU A 58 5.20 -5.05 -2.87
CA LEU A 58 4.70 -4.36 -1.67
C LEU A 58 3.86 -5.34 -0.86
N LEU A 59 4.15 -5.42 0.44
CA LEU A 59 3.46 -6.28 1.40
C LEU A 59 2.76 -5.42 2.45
N VAL A 60 1.53 -5.83 2.77
CA VAL A 60 0.77 -5.39 3.94
C VAL A 60 0.87 -6.50 4.98
N TYR A 61 1.78 -6.34 5.94
CA TYR A 61 1.93 -7.29 7.04
C TYR A 61 1.21 -6.77 8.27
N ALA A 62 0.23 -7.51 8.79
CA ALA A 62 -0.45 -7.16 10.04
C ALA A 62 -1.02 -8.40 10.71
N SER A 63 -1.23 -8.36 12.03
CA SER A 63 -1.79 -9.50 12.79
C SER A 63 -1.02 -10.82 12.59
N ALA A 64 0.31 -10.70 12.47
CA ALA A 64 1.23 -11.81 12.20
C ALA A 64 1.04 -12.54 10.86
N ASP A 65 0.35 -11.91 9.90
CA ASP A 65 0.08 -12.47 8.59
C ASP A 65 0.33 -11.47 7.45
N VAL A 66 0.51 -11.97 6.23
CA VAL A 66 0.59 -11.17 5.01
C VAL A 66 -0.82 -11.02 4.42
N LEU A 67 -1.43 -9.86 4.63
CA LEU A 67 -2.82 -9.62 4.24
C LEU A 67 -2.98 -9.27 2.76
N PHE A 68 -1.91 -8.75 2.15
CA PHE A 68 -1.87 -8.36 0.75
C PHE A 68 -0.42 -8.32 0.26
N ARG A 69 -0.16 -8.92 -0.90
CA ARG A 69 1.15 -8.92 -1.56
C ARG A 69 1.00 -8.64 -3.06
N CYS A 70 1.46 -7.49 -3.52
CA CYS A 70 1.32 -7.09 -4.92
C CYS A 70 2.67 -6.67 -5.53
N PRO A 71 2.99 -7.09 -6.78
CA PRO A 71 4.09 -6.51 -7.54
C PRO A 71 3.98 -5.00 -7.62
N ILE A 72 5.05 -4.29 -7.30
CA ILE A 72 5.07 -2.81 -7.38
C ILE A 72 4.73 -2.35 -8.80
N ASP A 73 5.19 -3.08 -9.81
CA ASP A 73 4.92 -2.78 -11.22
C ASP A 73 3.44 -2.88 -11.60
N GLN A 74 2.59 -3.53 -10.79
CA GLN A 74 1.15 -3.69 -11.03
C GLN A 74 0.29 -3.01 -9.96
N LEU A 75 0.94 -2.41 -8.95
CA LEU A 75 0.28 -1.74 -7.85
C LEU A 75 -0.30 -0.39 -8.29
N SER A 76 -1.57 -0.17 -7.98
CA SER A 76 -2.15 1.16 -7.93
C SER A 76 -2.27 1.58 -6.47
N ALA A 77 -1.70 2.74 -6.12
CA ALA A 77 -1.67 3.22 -4.74
C ALA A 77 -1.91 4.73 -4.69
N TRP A 78 -2.76 5.16 -3.77
CA TRP A 78 -2.98 6.58 -3.49
C TRP A 78 -3.24 6.81 -2.00
N GLU A 79 -2.60 7.83 -1.45
CA GLU A 79 -2.80 8.24 -0.06
C GLU A 79 -4.19 8.88 0.11
N LEU A 80 -4.80 8.66 1.27
CA LEU A 80 -6.02 9.35 1.66
C LEU A 80 -5.76 10.86 1.77
N LEU A 81 -6.79 11.69 1.55
CA LEU A 81 -6.67 13.14 1.67
C LEU A 81 -6.20 13.60 3.06
N SER A 82 -6.59 12.85 4.10
CA SER A 82 -6.18 12.98 5.49
C SER A 82 -4.72 12.60 5.76
N LYS A 83 -4.06 11.92 4.81
CA LYS A 83 -2.70 11.36 4.93
C LYS A 83 -2.51 10.37 6.08
N ASP A 84 -3.61 9.83 6.61
CA ASP A 84 -3.63 8.83 7.67
C ASP A 84 -3.76 7.40 7.12
N GLY A 85 -3.63 7.23 5.81
CA GLY A 85 -3.70 5.92 5.18
C GLY A 85 -3.47 5.95 3.69
N VAL A 86 -3.54 4.77 3.09
CA VAL A 86 -3.33 4.53 1.66
C VAL A 86 -4.31 3.46 1.17
N VAL A 87 -4.86 3.67 -0.01
CA VAL A 87 -5.62 2.64 -0.74
C VAL A 87 -4.67 1.93 -1.68
N LEU A 88 -4.70 0.60 -1.67
CA LEU A 88 -3.89 -0.27 -2.50
C LEU A 88 -4.79 -1.16 -3.35
N THR A 89 -4.59 -1.15 -4.65
CA THR A 89 -5.30 -2.01 -5.61
C THR A 89 -4.30 -2.74 -6.49
N GLY A 90 -4.49 -4.05 -6.66
CA GLY A 90 -3.69 -4.84 -7.58
C GLY A 90 -3.89 -6.34 -7.39
N PRO A 91 -3.19 -7.17 -8.19
CA PRO A 91 -3.25 -8.63 -8.06
C PRO A 91 -2.53 -9.09 -6.80
N ASP A 92 -3.28 -9.70 -5.89
CA ASP A 92 -2.74 -10.18 -4.62
C ASP A 92 -2.20 -11.60 -4.74
N LYS A 93 -0.87 -11.73 -4.75
CA LYS A 93 -0.16 -13.01 -4.83
C LYS A 93 -0.45 -13.93 -3.65
N GLU A 94 -0.71 -13.39 -2.47
CA GLU A 94 -0.91 -14.20 -1.28
C GLU A 94 -2.28 -14.92 -1.32
N HIS A 95 -3.27 -14.31 -1.99
CA HIS A 95 -4.64 -14.80 -2.07
C HIS A 95 -5.03 -15.22 -3.50
N GLY A 96 -4.14 -15.94 -4.19
CA GLY A 96 -4.46 -16.58 -5.47
C GLY A 96 -4.37 -15.69 -6.72
N GLY A 97 -3.83 -14.46 -6.60
CA GLY A 97 -3.57 -13.56 -7.72
C GLY A 97 -4.76 -12.72 -8.16
N THR A 98 -5.89 -12.76 -7.44
CA THR A 98 -7.07 -11.96 -7.76
C THR A 98 -6.83 -10.48 -7.52
N GLU A 99 -7.46 -9.62 -8.32
CA GLU A 99 -7.43 -8.18 -8.09
C GLU A 99 -8.20 -7.84 -6.81
N ARG A 100 -7.51 -7.26 -5.82
CA ARG A 100 -8.08 -6.85 -4.53
C ARG A 100 -7.84 -5.37 -4.30
N THR A 101 -8.71 -4.77 -3.51
CA THR A 101 -8.54 -3.38 -3.03
C THR A 101 -8.60 -3.37 -1.52
N VAL A 102 -7.48 -3.03 -0.89
CA VAL A 102 -7.36 -2.91 0.57
C VAL A 102 -7.07 -1.47 0.95
N MET A 103 -7.61 -1.02 2.08
CA MET A 103 -7.34 0.30 2.63
C MET A 103 -6.56 0.14 3.93
N VAL A 104 -5.40 0.78 3.98
CA VAL A 104 -4.45 0.67 5.08
C VAL A 104 -4.45 1.97 5.86
N PHE A 105 -4.79 1.93 7.15
CA PHE A 105 -4.77 3.08 8.03
C PHE A 105 -3.50 3.08 8.89
N TYR A 106 -2.80 4.20 8.92
CA TYR A 106 -1.54 4.39 9.65
C TYR A 106 -1.76 4.64 11.15
N VAL A 107 -0.73 4.37 11.93
CA VAL A 107 -0.65 4.84 13.31
C VAL A 107 -0.34 6.35 13.30
N TYR A 108 -1.21 7.14 13.91
CA TYR A 108 -1.00 8.58 14.07
C TYR A 108 -0.12 8.83 15.30
N TYR A 109 1.12 9.29 15.09
CA TYR A 109 1.97 9.79 16.18
C TYR A 109 1.61 11.26 16.42
N ARG A 110 1.09 11.57 17.62
CA ARG A 110 0.76 12.92 18.07
C ARG A 110 1.89 13.48 18.91
#